data_AF-A0A452XST0-F1
#
_entry.id   AF-A0A452XST0-F1
#
_cell.length_a   1.000
_cell.length_b   1.000
_cell.length_c   1.000
_cell.angle_alpha   90.00
_cell.angle_beta   90.00
_cell.angle_gamma   90.00
#
_symmetry.space_group_name_H-M   'P 1'
#
loop_
_entity.id
_entity.type
_entity.pdbx_description
1 polymer ?
#
loop_
_entity_poly.entity_id
_entity_poly.type
_entity_poly.pdbx_seq_one_letter_code
_entity_poly.pdbx_strand_id
1 'polypeptide(L)'
;RLARQVGQTTNWASSWREALFQLLGDIPPVHRSSISSISIDGTSSTTLIIDRNNGELLAGPFLYNESFPDALPMVSSIAPANHTVCSGSSTLCKLVSWWNKNCSNGSNDSAILMHQSDWLLWLLHGEYGVCDYNNTLKSTRSSHWPNQRRCALTIWLFE
;
A
#
# COMPACT_ATOMS: atom_id res chain seq x y z
N ARG A 1 -35.32 -18.17 -8.60
CA ARG A 1 -33.90 -17.87 -8.92
C ARG A 1 -33.28 -17.28 -7.66
N LEU A 2 -32.31 -18.00 -7.08
CA LEU A 2 -31.79 -17.76 -5.74
C LEU A 2 -31.01 -16.44 -5.66
N ALA A 3 -31.29 -15.68 -4.60
CA ALA A 3 -30.51 -14.54 -4.18
C ALA A 3 -29.05 -14.97 -3.92
N ARG A 4 -28.11 -14.28 -4.54
CA ARG A 4 -26.67 -14.49 -4.34
C ARG A 4 -26.33 -14.07 -2.91
N GLN A 5 -25.92 -15.02 -2.09
CA GLN A 5 -25.51 -14.77 -0.71
C GLN A 5 -24.38 -13.72 -0.66
N VAL A 6 -24.64 -12.62 0.05
CA VAL A 6 -23.63 -11.71 0.57
C VAL A 6 -23.02 -12.39 1.80
N GLY A 7 -21.71 -12.59 1.82
CA GLY A 7 -21.02 -13.05 3.04
C GLY A 7 -19.80 -13.95 2.84
N GLN A 8 -18.90 -13.63 1.91
CA GLN A 8 -17.48 -13.87 2.17
C GLN A 8 -16.85 -12.51 2.35
N THR A 9 -16.38 -12.19 3.56
CA THR A 9 -15.47 -11.08 3.78
C THR A 9 -14.25 -11.33 2.88
N THR A 10 -14.14 -10.60 1.77
CA THR A 10 -13.02 -10.76 0.85
C THR A 10 -11.74 -10.45 1.62
N ASN A 11 -10.92 -11.48 1.85
CA ASN A 11 -9.60 -11.28 2.43
C ASN A 11 -8.66 -10.81 1.32
N TRP A 12 -8.75 -9.51 1.01
CA TRP A 12 -8.02 -8.88 -0.09
C TRP A 12 -6.53 -9.17 -0.07
N ALA A 13 -5.89 -9.05 1.10
CA ALA A 13 -4.47 -9.27 1.22
C ALA A 13 -4.08 -10.73 0.92
N SER A 14 -4.81 -11.71 1.45
CA SER A 14 -4.51 -13.12 1.15
C SER A 14 -4.74 -13.40 -0.34
N SER A 15 -5.83 -12.90 -0.92
CA SER A 15 -6.13 -13.05 -2.35
C SER A 15 -5.06 -12.43 -3.24
N TRP A 16 -4.55 -11.24 -2.91
CA TRP A 16 -3.48 -10.61 -3.69
C TRP A 16 -2.16 -11.35 -3.57
N ARG A 17 -1.80 -11.82 -2.37
CA ARG A 17 -0.61 -12.64 -2.15
C ARG A 17 -0.68 -13.94 -2.95
N GLU A 18 -1.80 -14.66 -2.84
CA GLU A 18 -2.03 -15.92 -3.55
C GLU A 18 -1.98 -15.70 -5.05
N ALA A 19 -2.66 -14.68 -5.57
CA ALA A 19 -2.62 -14.34 -6.99
C ALA A 19 -1.19 -14.00 -7.47
N LEU A 20 -0.41 -13.24 -6.69
CA LEU A 20 0.99 -12.92 -7.03
C LEU A 20 1.82 -14.19 -7.18
N PHE A 21 1.84 -15.06 -6.16
CA PHE A 21 2.65 -16.26 -6.19
C PHE A 21 2.14 -17.30 -7.20
N GLN A 22 0.83 -17.35 -7.45
CA GLN A 22 0.24 -18.16 -8.50
C GLN A 22 0.72 -17.69 -9.88
N LEU A 23 0.60 -16.39 -10.18
CA LEU A 23 1.05 -15.83 -11.46
C LEU A 23 2.54 -16.06 -11.70
N LEU A 24 3.38 -15.90 -10.66
CA LEU A 24 4.81 -16.19 -10.76
C LEU A 24 5.08 -17.70 -10.93
N GLY A 25 4.28 -18.55 -10.29
CA GLY A 25 4.35 -20.01 -10.43
C GLY A 25 3.94 -20.49 -11.81
N ASP A 26 2.97 -19.82 -12.44
CA ASP A 26 2.45 -20.15 -13.76
C ASP A 26 3.41 -19.78 -14.90
N ILE A 27 4.46 -18.99 -14.62
CA ILE A 27 5.53 -18.70 -15.59
C ILE A 27 6.24 -20.01 -15.97
N PRO A 28 6.24 -20.42 -17.26
CA PRO A 28 6.89 -21.65 -17.69
C PRO A 28 8.39 -21.67 -17.33
N PRO A 29 8.95 -22.80 -16.86
CA PRO A 29 10.35 -22.88 -16.44
C PRO A 29 11.35 -22.38 -17.49
N VAL A 30 11.05 -22.58 -18.78
CA VAL A 30 11.88 -22.13 -19.91
C VAL A 30 12.06 -20.61 -19.96
N HIS A 31 11.12 -19.83 -19.42
CA HIS A 31 11.19 -18.37 -19.42
C HIS A 31 11.75 -17.80 -18.12
N ARG A 32 11.78 -18.56 -17.02
CA ARG A 32 12.15 -18.04 -15.69
C ARG A 32 13.58 -17.50 -15.63
N SER A 33 14.54 -18.17 -16.29
CA SER A 33 15.94 -17.73 -16.34
C SER A 33 16.17 -16.46 -17.16
N SER A 34 15.23 -16.11 -18.06
CA SER A 34 15.30 -14.88 -18.87
C SER A 34 14.65 -13.66 -18.21
N ILE A 35 13.94 -13.84 -17.09
CA ILE A 35 13.30 -12.72 -16.38
C ILE A 35 14.37 -11.97 -15.59
N SER A 36 14.68 -10.76 -16.03
CA SER A 36 15.64 -9.86 -15.37
C SER A 36 15.01 -8.94 -14.33
N SER A 37 13.70 -8.69 -14.42
CA SER A 37 13.00 -7.74 -13.56
C SER A 37 11.51 -8.03 -13.44
N ILE A 38 10.91 -7.59 -12.32
CA ILE A 38 9.46 -7.63 -12.07
C ILE A 38 9.01 -6.22 -11.71
N SER A 39 7.94 -5.74 -12.34
CA SER A 39 7.25 -4.50 -12.00
C SER A 39 5.84 -4.79 -11.52
N ILE A 40 5.40 -4.13 -10.44
CA ILE A 40 4.03 -4.24 -9.93
C ILE A 40 3.40 -2.85 -9.92
N ASP A 41 2.26 -2.72 -10.60
CA ASP A 41 1.40 -1.54 -10.53
C ASP A 41 0.18 -1.84 -9.67
N GLY A 42 -0.29 -0.84 -8.92
CA GLY A 42 -1.33 -1.01 -7.92
C GLY A 42 -2.39 0.08 -7.99
N THR A 43 -3.57 -0.20 -7.45
CA THR A 43 -4.66 0.79 -7.41
C THR A 43 -4.30 1.93 -6.48
N SER A 44 -4.45 3.18 -6.95
CA SER A 44 -4.01 4.37 -6.22
C SER A 44 -4.60 4.48 -4.82
N SER A 45 -3.79 4.88 -3.84
CA SER A 45 -4.19 5.05 -2.44
C SER A 45 -4.70 3.77 -1.75
N THR A 46 -4.63 2.58 -2.36
CA THR A 46 -4.89 1.32 -1.66
C THR A 46 -3.69 1.01 -0.77
N THR A 47 -3.90 0.90 0.54
CA THR A 47 -2.81 0.82 1.53
C THR A 47 -3.05 -0.26 2.56
N LEU A 48 -1.97 -0.81 3.10
CA LEU A 48 -1.96 -1.77 4.20
C LEU A 48 -1.10 -1.20 5.34
N ILE A 49 -1.41 -1.62 6.56
CA ILE A 49 -0.57 -1.33 7.74
C ILE A 49 -0.12 -2.67 8.31
N ILE A 50 1.20 -2.85 8.40
CA ILE A 50 1.83 -4.08 8.88
C ILE A 50 2.69 -3.81 10.11
N ASP A 51 2.95 -4.84 10.90
CA ASP A 51 3.98 -4.84 11.92
C ASP A 51 5.32 -5.22 11.28
N ARG A 52 6.33 -4.37 11.42
CA ARG A 52 7.66 -4.56 10.82
C ARG A 52 8.47 -5.73 11.40
N ASN A 53 8.11 -6.24 12.57
CA ASN A 53 8.87 -7.29 13.25
C ASN A 53 8.45 -8.67 12.76
N ASN A 54 7.17 -8.86 12.44
CA ASN A 54 6.62 -10.15 12.02
C ASN A 54 5.96 -10.13 10.63
N GLY A 55 5.75 -8.95 10.03
CA GLY A 55 5.12 -8.77 8.73
C GLY A 55 3.59 -8.95 8.72
N GLU A 56 2.97 -9.10 9.89
CA GLU A 56 1.53 -9.32 10.02
C GLU A 56 0.75 -8.03 9.76
N LEU A 57 -0.47 -8.18 9.25
CA LEU A 57 -1.38 -7.06 9.04
C LEU A 57 -1.94 -6.57 10.38
N LEU A 58 -1.66 -5.31 10.71
CA LEU A 58 -2.24 -4.63 11.87
C LEU A 58 -3.66 -4.10 11.58
N ALA A 59 -3.98 -3.92 10.30
CA ALA A 59 -5.33 -3.63 9.84
C ALA A 59 -5.59 -4.26 8.47
N GLY A 60 -6.87 -4.48 8.17
CA GLY A 60 -7.28 -4.86 6.82
C GLY A 60 -6.86 -3.81 5.79
N PRO A 61 -6.73 -4.19 4.50
CA PRO A 61 -6.40 -3.23 3.45
C PRO A 61 -7.44 -2.11 3.36
N PHE A 62 -6.98 -0.86 3.30
CA PHE A 62 -7.80 0.31 3.04
C PHE A 62 -7.85 0.58 1.54
N LEU A 63 -8.93 0.20 0.88
CA LEU A 63 -9.13 0.34 -0.56
C LEU A 63 -9.24 1.80 -1.00
N TYR A 64 -8.83 2.09 -2.24
CA TYR A 64 -8.81 3.44 -2.83
C TYR A 64 -10.11 4.25 -2.69
N ASN A 65 -11.26 3.58 -2.67
CA ASN A 65 -12.59 4.18 -2.61
C ASN A 65 -13.10 4.36 -1.17
N GLU A 66 -12.37 3.88 -0.17
CA GLU A 66 -12.69 4.12 1.23
C GLU A 66 -12.29 5.54 1.64
N SER A 67 -13.20 6.21 2.35
CA SER A 67 -13.04 7.60 2.77
C SER A 67 -13.14 7.73 4.30
N PHE A 68 -12.26 8.55 4.86
CA PHE A 68 -12.08 8.81 6.29
C PHE A 68 -12.23 10.30 6.57
N PRO A 69 -13.47 10.84 6.49
CA PRO A 69 -13.72 12.28 6.67
C PRO A 69 -13.45 12.76 8.09
N ASP A 70 -13.44 11.87 9.08
CA ASP A 70 -13.07 12.14 10.47
C ASP A 70 -11.61 12.59 10.61
N ALA A 71 -10.71 12.05 9.78
CA ALA A 71 -9.29 12.40 9.76
C ALA A 71 -8.98 13.66 8.93
N LEU A 72 -9.86 14.04 8.00
CA LEU A 72 -9.61 15.11 7.04
C LEU A 72 -9.30 16.49 7.67
N PRO A 73 -9.97 16.93 8.75
CA PRO A 73 -9.63 18.20 9.40
C PRO A 73 -8.19 18.24 9.94
N MET A 74 -7.71 17.14 10.52
CA MET A 74 -6.34 17.02 11.01
C MET A 74 -5.35 16.98 9.85
N VAL A 75 -5.65 16.25 8.79
CA VAL A 75 -4.79 16.22 7.59
C VAL A 75 -4.69 17.59 6.93
N SER A 76 -5.81 18.30 6.83
CA SER A 76 -5.87 19.63 6.21
C SER A 76 -5.18 20.72 7.03
N SER A 77 -4.98 20.52 8.34
CA SER A 77 -4.26 21.49 9.18
C SER A 77 -2.74 21.36 9.09
N ILE A 78 -2.24 20.19 8.67
CA ILE A 78 -0.79 19.91 8.54
C ILE A 78 -0.29 19.95 7.10
N ALA A 79 -1.15 19.65 6.14
CA ALA A 79 -0.79 19.63 4.73
C ALA A 79 -0.91 21.01 4.07
N PRO A 80 -0.12 21.31 3.03
CA PRO A 80 -0.30 22.52 2.24
C PRO A 80 -1.74 22.64 1.69
N ALA A 81 -2.23 23.88 1.59
CA ALA A 81 -3.53 24.13 0.99
C ALA A 81 -3.63 23.54 -0.43
N ASN A 82 -4.78 22.94 -0.76
CA ASN A 82 -5.05 22.28 -2.04
C ASN A 82 -4.11 21.10 -2.41
N HIS A 83 -3.35 20.55 -1.45
CA HIS A 83 -2.57 19.35 -1.71
C HIS A 83 -3.49 18.14 -1.93
N THR A 84 -3.04 17.18 -2.76
CA THR A 84 -3.74 15.91 -3.06
C THR A 84 -4.07 15.06 -1.83
N VAL A 85 -3.41 15.29 -0.69
CA VAL A 85 -3.66 14.56 0.56
C VAL A 85 -4.85 15.14 1.34
N CYS A 86 -5.32 16.34 0.98
CA CYS A 86 -6.50 16.99 1.56
C CYS A 86 -7.80 16.41 0.96
N SER A 87 -7.90 15.08 0.92
CA SER A 87 -9.08 14.32 0.52
C SER A 87 -9.32 13.20 1.51
N GLY A 88 -10.59 12.93 1.85
CA GLY A 88 -10.95 11.87 2.80
C GLY A 88 -10.50 10.47 2.38
N SER A 89 -10.33 10.20 1.09
CA SER A 89 -9.82 8.91 0.57
C SER A 89 -8.30 8.84 0.44
N SER A 90 -7.57 9.90 0.84
CA SER A 90 -6.12 9.93 0.77
C SER A 90 -5.47 8.89 1.68
N THR A 91 -4.27 8.45 1.30
CA THR A 91 -3.42 7.59 2.14
C THR A 91 -3.17 8.21 3.52
N LEU A 92 -3.01 9.53 3.58
CA LEU A 92 -2.76 10.23 4.84
C LEU A 92 -3.99 10.24 5.77
N CYS A 93 -5.21 10.42 5.23
CA CYS A 93 -6.43 10.31 6.03
C CYS A 93 -6.63 8.89 6.57
N LYS A 94 -6.30 7.86 5.78
CA LYS A 94 -6.32 6.45 6.22
C LYS A 94 -5.38 6.22 7.39
N LEU A 95 -4.14 6.69 7.28
CA LEU A 95 -3.13 6.57 8.33
C LEU A 95 -3.56 7.26 9.62
N VAL A 96 -4.01 8.51 9.54
CA VAL A 96 -4.44 9.29 10.71
C VAL A 96 -5.66 8.65 11.37
N SER A 97 -6.66 8.23 10.60
CA SER A 97 -7.83 7.52 11.12
C SER A 97 -7.44 6.23 11.84
N TRP A 98 -6.55 5.42 11.26
CA TRP A 98 -6.07 4.20 11.89
C TRP A 98 -5.29 4.51 13.18
N TRP A 99 -4.39 5.49 13.14
CA TRP A 99 -3.56 5.87 14.28
C TRP A 99 -4.42 6.31 15.47
N ASN A 100 -5.38 7.20 15.24
CA ASN A 100 -6.28 7.71 16.28
C ASN A 100 -7.13 6.60 16.93
N LYS A 101 -7.51 5.58 16.15
CA LYS A 101 -8.33 4.45 16.64
C LYS A 101 -7.52 3.41 17.41
N ASN A 102 -6.27 3.17 17.02
CA ASN A 102 -5.49 2.02 17.48
C ASN A 102 -4.31 2.36 18.39
N CYS A 103 -3.89 3.62 18.46
CA CYS A 103 -2.66 4.03 19.17
C CYS A 103 -2.93 4.93 20.39
N SER A 104 -4.15 4.90 20.95
CA SER A 104 -4.57 5.76 22.06
C SER A 104 -3.94 5.42 23.43
N ASN A 105 -3.30 4.24 23.57
CA ASN A 105 -2.72 3.75 24.84
C ASN A 105 -1.21 3.40 24.77
N GLY A 106 -0.51 3.74 23.68
CA GLY A 106 0.91 3.41 23.50
C GLY A 106 1.34 3.51 22.04
N SER A 107 2.64 3.69 21.81
CA SER A 107 3.21 3.79 20.47
C SER A 107 3.20 2.43 19.75
N ASN A 108 2.60 2.38 18.56
CA ASN A 108 2.82 1.28 17.62
C ASN A 108 4.08 1.59 16.80
N ASP A 109 5.24 1.60 17.45
CA ASP A 109 6.53 1.92 16.82
C ASP A 109 6.95 0.91 15.74
N SER A 110 6.30 -0.25 15.70
CA SER A 110 6.47 -1.28 14.68
C SER A 110 5.60 -1.09 13.44
N ALA A 111 4.58 -0.21 13.49
CA ALA A 111 3.64 -0.07 12.39
C ALA A 111 4.27 0.61 11.17
N ILE A 112 4.14 -0.03 10.01
CA ILE A 112 4.56 0.51 8.72
C ILE A 112 3.36 0.55 7.78
N LEU A 113 3.12 1.72 7.20
CA LEU A 113 2.17 1.88 6.10
C LEU A 113 2.86 1.58 4.77
N MET A 114 2.20 0.79 3.93
CA MET A 114 2.64 0.47 2.58
C MET A 114 1.49 0.65 1.59
N HIS A 115 1.77 1.08 0.35
CA HIS A 115 0.79 0.91 -0.71
C HIS A 115 0.71 -0.58 -1.10
N GLN A 116 -0.39 -0.97 -1.72
CA GLN A 116 -0.61 -2.35 -2.18
C GLN A 116 0.57 -2.87 -3.02
N SER A 117 1.03 -2.10 -4.00
CA SER A 117 2.14 -2.50 -4.87
C SER A 117 3.45 -2.61 -4.10
N ASP A 118 3.72 -1.68 -3.18
CA ASP A 118 4.92 -1.72 -2.32
C ASP A 118 4.92 -2.96 -1.42
N TRP A 119 3.76 -3.30 -0.83
CA TRP A 119 3.61 -4.50 -0.01
C TRP A 119 3.83 -5.78 -0.83
N LEU A 120 3.27 -5.86 -2.03
CA LEU A 120 3.48 -7.00 -2.93
C LEU A 120 4.94 -7.13 -3.37
N LEU A 121 5.62 -6.01 -3.65
CA LEU A 121 7.06 -6.02 -3.94
C LEU A 121 7.86 -6.48 -2.73
N TRP A 122 7.54 -5.98 -1.53
CA TRP A 122 8.20 -6.40 -0.29
C TRP A 122 8.09 -7.91 -0.04
N LEU A 123 6.97 -8.55 -0.40
CA LEU A 123 6.85 -10.02 -0.33
C LEU A 123 7.88 -10.75 -1.23
N LEU A 124 8.40 -10.09 -2.27
CA LEU A 124 9.40 -10.64 -3.18
C LEU A 124 10.84 -10.33 -2.76
N HIS A 125 11.11 -9.10 -2.31
CA HIS A 125 12.48 -8.64 -2.02
C HIS A 125 12.82 -8.48 -0.53
N GLY A 126 11.83 -8.42 0.35
CA GLY A 126 12.01 -8.38 1.81
C GLY A 126 12.53 -7.05 2.39
N GLU A 127 12.65 -5.99 1.59
CA GLU A 127 13.19 -4.69 2.04
C GLU A 127 12.09 -3.68 2.35
N TYR A 128 12.19 -3.00 3.50
CA TYR A 128 11.27 -1.90 3.85
C TYR A 128 11.74 -0.56 3.28
N GLY A 129 10.80 0.38 3.11
CA GLY A 129 11.11 1.75 2.69
C GLY A 129 11.41 1.93 1.20
N VAL A 130 11.04 0.92 0.40
CA VAL A 130 11.14 0.90 -1.05
C VAL A 130 9.72 1.21 -1.57
N CYS A 131 9.53 2.42 -2.11
CA CYS A 131 8.25 2.90 -2.67
C CYS A 131 8.47 3.65 -3.98
N ASP A 132 7.52 3.57 -4.91
CA ASP A 132 7.57 4.36 -6.14
C ASP A 132 7.18 5.82 -5.89
N TYR A 133 7.63 6.69 -6.80
CA TYR A 133 7.41 8.13 -6.69
C TYR A 133 5.92 8.52 -6.72
N ASN A 134 5.12 7.87 -7.57
CA ASN A 134 3.70 8.19 -7.71
C ASN A 134 2.93 7.85 -6.44
N ASN A 135 3.28 6.74 -5.81
CA ASN A 135 2.73 6.37 -4.51
C ASN A 135 3.21 7.30 -3.38
N THR A 136 4.48 7.68 -3.38
CA THR A 136 5.01 8.64 -2.40
C THR A 136 4.27 9.98 -2.44
N LEU A 137 3.97 10.50 -3.63
CA LEU A 137 3.20 11.74 -3.82
C LEU A 137 1.79 11.71 -3.21
N LYS A 138 1.20 10.52 -3.06
CA LYS A 138 -0.15 10.31 -2.47
C LYS A 138 -0.12 10.27 -0.95
N SER A 139 1.05 10.12 -0.35
CA SER A 139 1.24 10.03 1.11
C SER A 139 1.82 11.30 1.71
N THR A 140 2.90 11.86 1.14
CA THR A 140 3.51 13.11 1.62
C THR A 140 4.36 13.77 0.54
N ARG A 141 4.28 15.10 0.39
CA ARG A 141 5.38 15.90 -0.18
C ARG A 141 5.86 16.85 0.90
N SER A 142 6.96 16.50 1.56
CA SER A 142 7.79 17.48 2.25
C SER A 142 9.25 17.10 2.07
N SER A 143 10.07 18.05 1.65
CA SER A 143 11.53 17.96 1.46
C SER A 143 12.32 17.66 2.75
N HIS A 144 11.65 17.26 3.83
CA HIS A 144 12.20 17.05 5.17
C HIS A 144 12.21 15.58 5.63
N TRP A 145 11.74 14.62 4.82
CA TRP A 145 11.76 13.20 5.18
C TRP A 145 12.90 12.43 4.47
N PRO A 146 13.93 11.91 5.18
CA PRO A 146 15.24 11.65 4.56
C PRO A 146 15.42 10.26 3.91
N ASN A 147 14.38 9.54 3.49
CA ASN A 147 14.55 8.18 2.94
C ASN A 147 13.55 7.84 1.81
N GLN A 148 13.52 8.63 0.74
CA GLN A 148 12.90 8.22 -0.53
C GLN A 148 13.95 7.47 -1.36
N ARG A 149 14.14 6.16 -1.11
CA ARG A 149 14.88 5.32 -2.06
C ARG A 149 13.92 4.97 -3.20
N ARG A 150 14.32 5.32 -4.43
CA ARG A 150 13.57 5.01 -5.66
C ARG A 150 13.26 3.51 -5.69
N CYS A 151 11.98 3.11 -5.61
CA CYS A 151 11.56 1.94 -6.37
C CYS A 151 11.75 2.24 -7.84
N ALA A 152 12.23 1.24 -8.59
CA ALA A 152 12.39 1.31 -10.02
C ALA A 152 11.08 1.72 -10.71
N LEU A 153 11.01 2.99 -11.12
CA LEU A 153 10.21 3.41 -12.25
C LEU A 153 11.07 3.18 -13.49
N THR A 154 10.84 2.07 -14.20
CA THR A 154 11.26 1.92 -15.60
C THR A 154 10.20 1.05 -16.27
N ILE A 155 9.17 1.64 -16.89
CA ILE A 155 9.15 2.14 -18.28
C ILE A 155 9.57 1.05 -19.27
N TRP A 156 8.64 0.71 -20.16
CA TRP A 156 8.80 -0.05 -21.40
C TRP A 156 10.21 -0.07 -21.97
N LEU A 157 10.75 -1.26 -22.21
CA LEU A 157 11.61 -1.55 -23.36
C LEU A 157 11.16 -2.89 -23.95
N PHE A 158 10.29 -2.82 -24.96
CA PHE A 158 10.47 -3.69 -26.11
C PHE A 158 11.71 -3.15 -26.84
N GLU A 159 12.67 -4.06 -27.03
CA GLU A 159 13.97 -3.92 -27.72
C GLU A 159 15.06 -3.06 -27.06
#